data_AF-A0A953VWE8-F1
#
_entry.id   AF-A0A953VWE8-F1
#
_cell.length_a   1.000
_cell.length_b   1.000
_cell.length_c   1.000
_cell.angle_alpha   90.00
_cell.angle_beta   90.00
_cell.angle_gamma   90.00
#
_symmetry.space_group_name_H-M   'P 1'
#
loop_
_entity.id
_entity.type
_entity.pdbx_description
1 polymer ?
#
loop_
_entity_poly.entity_id
_entity_poly.type
_entity_poly.pdbx_seq_one_letter_code
_entity_poly.pdbx_strand_id
1 'polypeptide(L)'
;MTRPNPILARLAALKTTPTPELRQQWRELFQGEPPPYNRRHLESRLAYRIQELAWGGLKPETIRRLERLGEELDGGDRKKSRIRADAMPITGTRLLREWQGVEQVVTVTADGFEW
;
A
#
# COMPACT_ATOMS: atom_id res chain seq x y z
N MET A 1 10.50 23.18 -29.81
CA MET A 1 9.49 22.12 -30.02
C MET A 1 9.79 20.96 -29.09
N THR A 2 9.08 20.86 -27.97
CA THR A 2 9.19 19.74 -27.02
C THR A 2 8.60 18.50 -27.69
N ARG A 3 9.45 17.50 -28.00
CA ARG A 3 8.96 16.21 -28.51
C ARG A 3 8.03 15.62 -27.44
N PRO A 4 6.80 15.20 -27.78
CA PRO A 4 5.92 14.56 -26.80
C PRO A 4 6.64 13.31 -26.28
N ASN A 5 6.82 13.24 -24.96
CA ASN A 5 7.42 12.07 -24.34
C ASN A 5 6.49 10.87 -24.59
N PRO A 6 6.92 9.85 -25.37
CA PRO A 6 6.05 8.75 -25.79
C PRO A 6 5.45 8.00 -24.60
N ILE A 7 6.13 8.02 -23.45
CA ILE A 7 5.64 7.44 -22.21
C ILE A 7 4.45 8.22 -21.66
N LEU A 8 4.51 9.55 -21.61
CA LEU A 8 3.40 10.38 -21.10
C LEU A 8 2.15 10.23 -21.98
N ALA A 9 2.33 10.15 -23.31
CA ALA A 9 1.23 9.89 -24.22
C ALA A 9 0.59 8.51 -23.97
N ARG A 10 1.42 7.47 -23.75
CA ARG A 10 0.95 6.12 -23.41
C ARG A 10 0.20 6.10 -22.07
N LEU A 11 0.68 6.83 -21.06
CA LEU A 11 0.00 6.94 -19.77
C LEU A 11 -1.35 7.67 -19.87
N ALA A 12 -1.43 8.71 -20.70
CA ALA A 12 -2.69 9.40 -20.97
C ALA A 12 -3.69 8.48 -21.67
N ALA A 13 -3.24 7.68 -22.64
CA ALA A 13 -4.08 6.75 -23.38
C ALA A 13 -4.75 5.71 -22.46
N LEU A 14 -4.09 5.26 -21.38
CA LEU A 14 -4.67 4.29 -20.43
C LEU A 14 -6.03 4.75 -19.87
N LYS A 15 -6.24 6.06 -19.73
CA LYS A 15 -7.50 6.62 -19.22
C LYS A 15 -8.66 6.39 -20.17
N THR A 16 -8.42 6.40 -21.46
CA THR A 16 -9.42 6.24 -22.51
C THR A 16 -9.50 4.83 -23.08
N THR A 17 -8.45 4.01 -22.91
CA THR A 17 -8.38 2.62 -23.36
C THR A 17 -9.49 1.76 -22.73
N PRO A 18 -10.32 1.03 -23.49
CA PRO A 18 -11.35 0.14 -22.94
C PRO A 18 -10.81 -0.93 -22.00
N THR A 19 -11.63 -1.38 -21.04
CA THR A 19 -11.21 -2.37 -20.03
C THR A 19 -10.70 -3.70 -20.62
N PRO A 20 -11.28 -4.26 -21.71
CA PRO A 20 -10.72 -5.46 -22.35
C PRO A 20 -9.29 -5.28 -22.86
N GLU A 21 -8.98 -4.12 -23.42
CA GLU A 21 -7.63 -3.79 -23.89
C GLU A 21 -6.66 -3.57 -22.73
N LEU A 22 -7.10 -2.97 -21.62
CA LEU A 22 -6.28 -2.89 -20.41
C LEU A 22 -5.92 -4.29 -19.88
N ARG A 23 -6.86 -5.23 -19.93
CA ARG A 23 -6.61 -6.63 -19.56
C ARG A 23 -5.62 -7.31 -20.50
N GLN A 24 -5.69 -7.01 -21.79
CA GLN A 24 -4.71 -7.50 -22.77
C GLN A 24 -3.31 -6.96 -22.47
N GLN A 25 -3.16 -5.64 -22.30
CA GLN A 25 -1.89 -5.01 -21.94
C GLN A 25 -1.34 -5.55 -20.61
N TRP A 26 -2.21 -5.91 -19.66
CA TRP A 26 -1.79 -6.55 -18.42
C TRP A 26 -1.12 -7.89 -18.70
N ARG A 27 -1.76 -8.76 -19.49
CA ARG A 27 -1.20 -10.08 -19.83
C ARG A 27 0.15 -9.94 -20.52
N GLU A 28 0.30 -8.96 -21.40
CA GLU A 28 1.57 -8.69 -22.09
C GLU A 28 2.68 -8.19 -21.16
N LEU A 29 2.38 -7.25 -20.26
CA LEU A 29 3.40 -6.60 -19.42
C LEU A 29 3.75 -7.38 -18.14
N PHE A 30 2.79 -8.17 -17.64
CA PHE A 30 2.93 -8.93 -16.40
C PHE A 30 3.01 -10.45 -16.62
N GLN A 31 2.81 -10.95 -17.84
CA GLN A 31 2.85 -12.38 -18.18
C GLN A 31 1.93 -13.23 -17.28
N GLY A 32 0.76 -12.70 -16.95
CA GLY A 32 -0.19 -13.34 -16.05
C GLY A 32 -1.60 -12.75 -16.18
N GLU A 33 -2.58 -13.43 -15.62
CA GLU A 33 -3.98 -12.99 -15.72
C GLU A 33 -4.20 -11.73 -14.86
N PRO A 34 -4.88 -10.69 -15.38
CA PRO A 34 -5.32 -9.57 -14.57
C PRO A 34 -6.22 -10.04 -13.43
N PRO A 35 -6.01 -9.51 -12.21
CA PRO A 35 -6.93 -9.74 -11.12
C PRO A 35 -8.36 -9.29 -11.47
N PRO A 36 -9.41 -9.88 -10.89
CA PRO A 36 -10.82 -9.56 -11.20
C PRO A 36 -11.28 -8.18 -10.70
N TYR A 37 -10.37 -7.27 -10.34
CA TYR A 37 -10.65 -6.00 -9.67
C TYR A 37 -11.07 -4.85 -10.61
N ASN A 38 -11.35 -3.70 -9.99
CA ASN A 38 -11.73 -2.42 -10.61
C ASN A 38 -10.72 -1.94 -11.68
N ARG A 39 -11.23 -1.40 -12.79
CA ARG A 39 -10.48 -0.71 -13.86
C ARG A 39 -9.40 0.23 -13.34
N ARG A 40 -9.69 1.05 -12.31
CA ARG A 40 -8.72 2.00 -11.73
C ARG A 40 -7.44 1.30 -11.23
N HIS A 41 -7.57 0.07 -10.74
CA HIS A 41 -6.43 -0.74 -10.31
C HIS A 41 -5.57 -1.15 -11.51
N LEU A 42 -6.18 -1.62 -12.60
CA LEU A 42 -5.49 -1.97 -13.85
C LEU A 42 -4.74 -0.75 -14.40
N GLU A 43 -5.40 0.40 -14.50
CA GLU A 43 -4.76 1.65 -14.97
C GLU A 43 -3.54 2.02 -14.14
N SER A 44 -3.66 2.02 -12.81
CA SER A 44 -2.58 2.46 -11.92
C SER A 44 -1.38 1.52 -11.98
N ARG A 45 -1.63 0.21 -12.04
CA ARG A 45 -0.58 -0.82 -12.14
C ARG A 45 0.10 -0.83 -13.51
N LEU A 46 -0.68 -0.72 -14.59
CA LEU A 46 -0.14 -0.61 -15.95
C LEU A 46 0.69 0.67 -16.11
N ALA A 47 0.20 1.79 -15.59
CA ALA A 47 0.93 3.06 -15.60
C ALA A 47 2.29 2.92 -14.91
N TYR A 48 2.30 2.37 -13.69
CA TYR A 48 3.52 2.13 -12.95
C TYR A 48 4.48 1.18 -13.71
N ARG A 49 3.97 0.07 -14.26
CA ARG A 49 4.79 -0.88 -15.02
C ARG A 49 5.41 -0.26 -16.27
N ILE A 50 4.67 0.57 -16.98
CA ILE A 50 5.18 1.31 -18.16
C ILE A 50 6.29 2.28 -17.73
N GLN A 51 6.14 2.95 -16.59
CA GLN A 51 7.17 3.83 -16.04
C GLN A 51 8.42 3.05 -15.63
N GLU A 52 8.28 1.91 -14.95
CA GLU A 52 9.43 1.06 -14.57
C GLU A 52 10.22 0.59 -15.79
N LEU A 53 9.53 0.20 -16.86
CA LEU A 53 10.18 -0.25 -18.09
C LEU A 53 10.92 0.89 -18.81
N ALA A 54 10.48 2.14 -18.64
CA ALA A 54 11.06 3.30 -19.30
C ALA A 54 12.17 3.98 -18.48
N TRP A 55 12.00 4.05 -17.16
CA TRP A 55 12.84 4.84 -16.26
C TRP A 55 13.61 3.99 -15.23
N GLY A 56 13.38 2.68 -15.22
CA GLY A 56 13.87 1.79 -14.18
C GLY A 56 12.92 1.71 -12.99
N GLY A 57 13.06 0.62 -12.22
CA GLY A 57 12.29 0.41 -11.00
C GLY A 57 12.82 1.22 -9.81
N LEU A 58 12.47 0.77 -8.59
CA LEU A 58 12.97 1.36 -7.36
C LEU A 58 14.50 1.31 -7.29
N LYS A 59 15.11 2.34 -6.69
CA LYS A 59 16.56 2.36 -6.45
C LYS A 59 16.96 1.17 -5.57
N PRO A 60 18.15 0.57 -5.77
CA PRO A 60 18.61 -0.56 -4.96
C PRO A 60 18.62 -0.28 -3.46
N GLU A 61 18.96 0.95 -3.07
CA GLU A 61 18.92 1.39 -1.66
C GLU A 61 17.50 1.41 -1.09
N THR A 62 16.52 1.83 -1.89
CA THR A 62 15.11 1.80 -1.51
C THR A 62 14.62 0.38 -1.33
N ILE A 63 15.00 -0.54 -2.23
CA ILE A 63 14.66 -1.96 -2.12
C ILE A 63 15.24 -2.54 -0.82
N ARG A 64 16.54 -2.34 -0.57
CA ARG A 64 17.21 -2.81 0.67
C ARG A 64 16.56 -2.25 1.94
N ARG A 65 16.11 -0.99 1.91
CA ARG A 65 15.40 -0.38 3.04
C ARG A 65 14.03 -1.03 3.26
N LEU A 66 13.28 -1.31 2.18
CA LEU A 66 11.98 -1.98 2.28
C LEU A 66 12.12 -3.42 2.78
N GLU A 67 13.12 -4.15 2.32
CA GLU A 67 13.45 -5.50 2.80
C GLU A 67 13.77 -5.48 4.30
N ARG A 68 14.64 -4.57 4.74
CA ARG A 68 14.97 -4.41 6.16
C ARG A 68 13.74 -4.11 7.02
N LEU A 69 12.88 -3.19 6.58
CA LEU A 69 11.65 -2.86 7.30
C LEU A 69 10.68 -4.05 7.37
N GLY A 70 10.60 -4.87 6.31
CA GLY A 70 9.83 -6.11 6.34
C GLY A 70 10.36 -7.07 7.41
N GLU A 71 11.68 -7.27 7.46
CA GLU A 71 12.32 -8.11 8.47
C GLU A 71 12.10 -7.60 9.90
N GLU A 72 12.20 -6.30 10.13
CA GLU A 72 11.99 -5.68 11.44
C GLU A 72 10.53 -5.77 11.92
N LEU A 73 9.57 -5.66 11.02
CA LEU A 73 8.14 -5.59 11.37
C LEU A 73 7.50 -6.97 11.48
N ASP A 74 7.64 -7.81 10.47
CA ASP A 74 6.95 -9.10 10.40
C ASP A 74 7.85 -10.29 10.11
N GLY A 75 9.09 -10.09 9.61
CA GLY A 75 9.99 -11.19 9.27
C GLY A 75 9.42 -12.12 8.20
N GLY A 76 8.50 -11.61 7.37
CA GLY A 76 7.72 -12.41 6.43
C GLY A 76 6.56 -13.20 7.05
N ASP A 77 6.32 -13.09 8.37
CA ASP A 77 5.16 -13.70 9.02
C ASP A 77 3.90 -12.85 8.78
N ARG A 78 3.10 -13.31 7.82
CA ARG A 78 1.85 -12.67 7.42
C ARG A 78 0.84 -12.49 8.57
N LYS A 79 0.95 -13.25 9.67
CA LYS A 79 0.11 -13.05 10.87
C LYS A 79 0.54 -11.79 11.63
N LYS A 80 1.85 -11.55 11.76
CA LYS A 80 2.42 -10.36 12.41
C LYS A 80 2.18 -9.09 11.60
N SER A 81 2.27 -9.20 10.26
CA SER A 81 1.95 -8.12 9.31
C SER A 81 0.55 -7.50 9.50
N ARG A 82 -0.40 -8.30 10.03
CA ARG A 82 -1.79 -7.87 10.25
C ARG A 82 -2.01 -7.23 11.62
N ILE A 83 -1.02 -7.26 12.50
CA ILE A 83 -1.08 -6.66 13.84
C ILE A 83 -0.59 -5.22 13.72
N ARG A 84 -1.32 -4.27 14.33
CA ARG A 84 -0.88 -2.87 14.35
C ARG A 84 0.43 -2.75 15.12
N ALA A 85 1.38 -2.01 14.56
CA ALA A 85 2.71 -1.85 15.13
C ALA A 85 2.71 -1.07 16.46
N ASP A 86 1.71 -0.21 16.68
CA ASP A 86 1.56 0.61 17.88
C ASP A 86 1.06 -0.18 19.11
N ALA A 87 0.58 -1.42 18.93
CA ALA A 87 -0.02 -2.29 19.94
C ALA A 87 -1.10 -1.62 20.82
N MET A 88 -1.58 -0.42 20.44
CA MET A 88 -2.51 0.37 21.23
C MET A 88 -3.95 -0.09 20.97
N PRO A 89 -4.81 -0.07 22.02
CA PRO A 89 -6.25 -0.18 21.82
C PRO A 89 -6.77 0.92 20.88
N ILE A 90 -7.99 0.76 20.39
CA ILE A 90 -8.60 1.77 19.52
C ILE A 90 -8.80 3.06 20.34
N THR A 91 -8.46 4.22 19.78
CA THR A 91 -8.75 5.52 20.40
C THR A 91 -10.23 5.61 20.80
N GLY A 92 -10.49 6.06 22.02
CA GLY A 92 -11.81 6.06 22.67
C GLY A 92 -12.12 4.79 23.47
N THR A 93 -11.26 3.76 23.44
CA THR A 93 -11.39 2.60 24.34
C THR A 93 -11.22 3.06 25.78
N ARG A 94 -12.19 2.75 26.65
CA ARG A 94 -12.09 2.95 28.10
C ARG A 94 -11.56 1.67 28.74
N LEU A 95 -10.44 1.78 29.45
CA LEU A 95 -9.86 0.72 30.27
C LEU A 95 -10.34 0.92 31.70
N LEU A 96 -11.06 -0.08 32.22
CA LEU A 96 -11.60 -0.06 33.58
C LEU A 96 -10.84 -1.05 34.44
N ARG A 97 -10.40 -0.63 35.61
CA ARG A 97 -9.75 -1.49 36.60
C ARG A 97 -10.15 -1.08 38.01
N GLU A 98 -10.53 -2.04 38.84
CA GLU A 98 -10.64 -1.82 40.28
C GLU A 98 -9.26 -1.93 40.94
N TRP A 99 -8.91 -0.94 41.75
CA TRP A 99 -7.70 -0.96 42.57
C TRP A 99 -8.00 -0.39 43.96
N GLN A 100 -7.73 -1.19 45.00
CA GLN A 100 -7.98 -0.80 46.40
C GLN A 100 -9.42 -0.33 46.64
N GLY A 101 -10.40 -0.96 45.97
CA GLY A 101 -11.81 -0.59 46.06
C GLY A 101 -12.21 0.67 45.30
N VAL A 102 -11.32 1.26 44.50
CA VAL A 102 -11.61 2.43 43.64
C VAL A 102 -11.56 2.01 42.17
N GLU A 103 -12.61 2.32 41.42
CA GLU A 103 -12.63 2.16 39.97
C GLU A 103 -11.73 3.21 39.31
N GLN A 104 -10.74 2.75 38.57
CA GLN A 104 -9.86 3.55 37.72
C GLN A 104 -10.36 3.44 36.28
N VAL A 105 -10.59 4.58 35.63
CA VAL A 105 -11.01 4.66 34.22
C VAL A 105 -9.94 5.42 33.45
N VAL A 106 -9.37 4.77 32.45
CA VAL A 106 -8.38 5.40 31.55
C VAL A 106 -8.90 5.34 30.12
N THR A 107 -8.95 6.48 29.44
CA THR A 107 -9.36 6.58 28.03
C THR A 107 -8.14 6.61 27.13
N VAL A 108 -8.11 5.72 26.14
CA VAL A 108 -7.06 5.72 25.11
C VAL A 108 -7.29 6.87 24.15
N THR A 109 -6.33 7.76 24.00
CA THR A 109 -6.38 8.90 23.05
C THR A 109 -5.59 8.56 21.79
N ALA A 110 -5.50 9.49 20.83
CA ALA A 110 -4.62 9.31 19.67
C ALA A 110 -3.13 9.38 20.05
N ASP A 111 -2.83 10.12 21.13
CA ASP A 111 -1.46 10.45 21.54
C ASP A 111 -1.03 9.75 22.83
N GLY A 112 -1.89 8.91 23.43
CA GLY A 112 -1.60 8.23 24.69
C GLY A 112 -2.83 7.84 25.50
N PHE A 113 -2.84 8.26 26.76
CA PHE A 113 -3.87 7.90 27.75
C PHE A 113 -4.31 9.14 28.53
N GLU A 114 -5.61 9.22 28.80
CA GLU A 114 -6.24 10.22 29.67
C GLU A 114 -6.84 9.50 30.89
N TRP A 115 -6.60 10.00 32.11
CA TRP A 115 -6.98 9.36 33.37
C TRP A 115 -7.72 10.32 34.30
#